data_AF-A0A7Y4X6W4-F1
#
_entry.id   AF-A0A7Y4X6W4-F1
#
_cell.length_a   1.000
_cell.length_b   1.000
_cell.length_c   1.000
_cell.angle_alpha   90.00
_cell.angle_beta   90.00
_cell.angle_gamma   90.00
#
_symmetry.space_group_name_H-M   'P 1'
#
loop_
_entity.id
_entity.type
_entity.pdbx_description
1 polymer ?
#
loop_
_entity_poly.entity_id
_entity_poly.type
_entity_poly.pdbx_seq_one_letter_code
_entity_poly.pdbx_strand_id
1 'polypeptide(L)'
;SLCVAVGIPFLVAAPLVPWAWVSVLCFAVYLLLLNVAGGGYWAVPLELSPRLVGAISGVMNGSGNFAGIFGPMTAGFIIRETGNWTLPFLIAAFFAVISVLVFYFLVVPAPLKVKELVPPTVPSKTGG
;
A
#
# COMPACT_ATOMS: atom_id res chain seq x y z
N SER A 1 2.50 -4.77 7.99
CA SER A 1 3.68 -3.98 8.40
C SER A 1 4.99 -4.77 8.40
N LEU A 2 5.08 -5.92 9.10
CA LEU A 2 6.30 -6.75 9.14
C LEU A 2 6.81 -7.17 7.75
N CYS A 3 5.91 -7.60 6.84
CA CYS A 3 6.31 -8.00 5.48
C CYS A 3 6.96 -6.86 4.67
N VAL A 4 6.46 -5.63 4.83
CA VAL A 4 7.03 -4.45 4.17
C VAL A 4 8.40 -4.13 4.76
N ALA A 5 8.55 -4.20 6.09
CA ALA A 5 9.83 -3.99 6.76
C ALA A 5 10.91 -5.00 6.29
N VAL A 6 10.52 -6.28 6.14
CA VAL A 6 11.42 -7.33 5.61
C VAL A 6 11.76 -7.12 4.14
N GLY A 7 10.87 -6.48 3.35
CA GLY A 7 11.09 -6.20 1.94
C GLY A 7 12.04 -5.03 1.65
N ILE A 8 12.14 -4.04 2.54
CA ILE A 8 12.99 -2.85 2.37
C ILE A 8 14.46 -3.17 2.04
N PRO A 9 15.16 -4.10 2.73
CA PRO A 9 16.53 -4.45 2.37
C PRO A 9 16.65 -5.02 0.96
N PHE A 10 15.64 -5.76 0.46
CA PHE A 10 15.64 -6.27 -0.92
C PHE A 10 15.44 -5.15 -1.95
N LEU A 11 14.62 -4.15 -1.62
CA LEU A 11 14.45 -2.95 -2.47
C LEU A 11 15.75 -2.13 -2.57
N VAL A 12 16.48 -1.98 -1.46
CA VAL A 12 17.78 -1.28 -1.43
C VAL A 12 18.88 -2.08 -2.11
N ALA A 13 18.84 -3.42 -2.00
CA ALA A 13 19.79 -4.29 -2.68
C ALA A 13 19.58 -4.32 -4.21
N ALA A 14 18.35 -4.17 -4.70
CA ALA A 14 18.04 -4.23 -6.12
C ALA A 14 18.93 -3.33 -7.02
N PRO A 15 19.16 -2.04 -6.70
CA PRO A 15 20.04 -1.17 -7.49
C PRO A 15 21.56 -1.38 -7.24
N LEU A 16 21.95 -2.03 -6.15
CA LEU A 16 23.37 -2.23 -5.79
C LEU A 16 23.99 -3.47 -6.45
N VAL A 17 23.15 -4.36 -6.97
CA VAL A 17 23.60 -5.63 -7.54
C VAL A 17 24.00 -5.44 -9.02
N PRO A 18 25.21 -5.87 -9.44
CA PRO A 18 25.69 -5.70 -10.82
C PRO A 18 24.94 -6.53 -11.87
N TRP A 19 24.27 -7.61 -11.43
CA TRP A 19 23.63 -8.60 -12.30
C TRP A 19 22.16 -8.26 -12.47
N ALA A 20 21.75 -7.90 -13.69
CA ALA A 20 20.37 -7.44 -13.98
C ALA A 20 19.28 -8.44 -13.56
N TRP A 21 19.51 -9.75 -13.74
CA TRP A 21 18.56 -10.80 -13.36
C TRP A 21 18.37 -10.90 -11.84
N VAL A 22 19.44 -10.68 -11.05
CA VAL A 22 19.35 -10.67 -9.59
C VAL A 22 18.62 -9.42 -9.09
N SER A 23 18.85 -8.26 -9.70
CA SER A 23 18.09 -7.03 -9.39
C SER A 23 16.60 -7.19 -9.60
N VAL A 24 16.20 -7.83 -10.71
CA VAL A 24 14.78 -8.12 -11.01
C VAL A 24 14.21 -9.10 -9.99
N LEU A 25 14.94 -10.15 -9.61
CA LEU A 25 14.51 -11.09 -8.57
C LEU A 25 14.32 -10.42 -7.21
N CYS A 26 15.26 -9.58 -6.77
CA CYS A 26 15.15 -8.81 -5.53
C CYS A 26 13.91 -7.90 -5.54
N PHE A 27 13.68 -7.22 -6.66
CA PHE A 27 12.52 -6.36 -6.81
C PHE A 27 11.21 -7.15 -6.83
N ALA A 28 11.18 -8.32 -7.48
CA ALA A 28 10.02 -9.21 -7.50
C ALA A 28 9.67 -9.75 -6.10
N VAL A 29 10.68 -10.15 -5.31
CA VAL A 29 10.50 -10.58 -3.91
C VAL A 29 9.93 -9.43 -3.07
N TYR A 30 10.46 -8.21 -3.24
CA TYR A 30 9.91 -7.01 -2.60
C TYR A 30 8.43 -6.79 -2.96
N LEU A 31 8.07 -6.84 -4.26
CA LEU A 31 6.69 -6.66 -4.71
C LEU A 31 5.76 -7.76 -4.18
N LEU A 32 6.23 -9.00 -4.08
CA LEU A 32 5.46 -10.10 -3.52
C LEU A 32 5.15 -9.84 -2.04
N LEU A 33 6.16 -9.46 -1.25
CA LEU A 33 5.99 -9.10 0.17
C LEU A 33 5.04 -7.91 0.35
N LEU A 34 5.12 -6.93 -0.55
CA LEU A 34 4.24 -5.76 -0.56
C LEU A 34 2.79 -6.12 -0.90
N ASN A 35 2.56 -7.02 -1.87
CA ASN A 35 1.21 -7.48 -2.22
C ASN A 35 0.57 -8.30 -1.09
N VAL A 36 1.36 -9.15 -0.41
CA VAL A 36 0.88 -9.88 0.77
C VAL A 36 0.44 -8.92 1.87
N ALA A 37 1.17 -7.83 2.10
CA ALA A 37 0.75 -6.77 3.03
C ALA A 37 -0.48 -6.00 2.50
N GLY A 38 -0.57 -5.80 1.19
CA GLY A 38 -1.67 -5.14 0.48
C GLY A 38 -3.04 -5.71 0.80
N GLY A 39 -3.17 -7.04 0.93
CA GLY A 39 -4.42 -7.69 1.29
C GLY A 39 -5.01 -7.20 2.61
N GLY A 40 -4.16 -6.94 3.61
CA GLY A 40 -4.59 -6.36 4.89
C GLY A 40 -4.99 -4.89 4.77
N TYR A 41 -4.29 -4.10 3.94
CA TYR A 41 -4.62 -2.68 3.76
C TYR A 41 -5.97 -2.47 3.09
N TRP A 42 -6.38 -3.36 2.19
CA TRP A 42 -7.70 -3.30 1.56
C TRP A 42 -8.87 -3.69 2.47
N ALA A 43 -8.59 -4.29 3.64
CA ALA A 43 -9.61 -4.57 4.65
C ALA A 43 -9.94 -3.33 5.53
N VAL A 44 -9.00 -2.41 5.70
CA VAL A 44 -9.13 -1.23 6.58
C VAL A 44 -10.39 -0.38 6.31
N PRO A 45 -10.82 -0.13 5.06
CA PRO A 45 -12.06 0.61 4.79
C PRO A 45 -13.31 -0.05 5.38
N LEU A 46 -13.36 -1.39 5.35
CA LEU A 46 -14.46 -2.17 5.92
C LEU A 46 -14.47 -2.05 7.45
N GLU A 47 -13.28 -2.01 8.06
CA GLU A 47 -13.11 -1.83 9.50
C GLU A 47 -13.50 -0.44 9.97
N LEU A 48 -13.19 0.60 9.19
CA LEU A 48 -13.45 2.00 9.57
C LEU A 48 -14.94 2.35 9.48
N SER A 49 -15.60 1.99 8.38
CA SER A 49 -17.07 2.12 8.28
C SER A 49 -17.65 1.24 7.16
N PRO A 50 -18.52 0.27 7.48
CA PRO A 50 -19.18 -0.56 6.46
C PRO A 50 -20.08 0.25 5.53
N ARG A 51 -20.65 1.37 6.02
CA ARG A 51 -21.60 2.21 5.28
C ARG A 51 -20.95 3.11 4.24
N LEU A 52 -19.71 3.55 4.45
CA LEU A 52 -18.97 4.44 3.55
C LEU A 52 -17.77 3.75 2.87
N VAL A 53 -17.70 2.41 2.93
CA VAL A 53 -16.62 1.61 2.34
C VAL A 53 -16.33 1.97 0.88
N GLY A 54 -17.37 2.27 0.08
CA GLY A 54 -17.21 2.68 -1.32
C GLY A 54 -16.55 4.04 -1.49
N ALA A 55 -16.88 5.02 -0.65
CA ALA A 55 -16.26 6.35 -0.69
C ALA A 55 -14.81 6.29 -0.22
N ILE A 56 -14.52 5.57 0.86
CA ILE A 56 -13.16 5.39 1.39
C ILE A 56 -12.28 4.64 0.37
N SER A 57 -12.79 3.56 -0.21
CA SER A 57 -12.12 2.82 -1.29
C SER A 57 -11.90 3.69 -2.54
N GLY A 58 -12.85 4.56 -2.86
CA GLY A 58 -12.70 5.54 -3.94
C GLY A 58 -11.54 6.51 -3.70
N VAL A 59 -11.39 7.03 -2.48
CA VAL A 59 -10.25 7.89 -2.11
C VAL A 59 -8.94 7.11 -2.17
N MET A 60 -8.89 5.86 -1.72
CA MET A 60 -7.71 4.99 -1.81
C MET A 60 -7.30 4.71 -3.25
N ASN A 61 -8.26 4.48 -4.15
CA ASN A 61 -7.97 4.33 -5.56
C ASN A 61 -7.53 5.65 -6.19
N GLY A 62 -8.14 6.77 -5.80
CA GLY A 62 -7.71 8.10 -6.24
C GLY A 62 -6.25 8.37 -5.90
N SER A 63 -5.85 8.15 -4.65
CA SER A 63 -4.45 8.31 -4.22
C SER A 63 -3.51 7.34 -4.94
N GLY A 64 -3.94 6.09 -5.18
CA GLY A 64 -3.18 5.13 -5.99
C GLY A 64 -2.93 5.59 -7.43
N ASN A 65 -3.95 6.18 -8.08
CA ASN A 65 -3.81 6.73 -9.44
C ASN A 65 -2.87 7.94 -9.45
N PHE A 66 -2.96 8.84 -8.47
CA PHE A 66 -2.02 9.95 -8.35
C PHE A 66 -0.58 9.44 -8.16
N ALA A 67 -0.36 8.47 -7.26
CA ALA A 67 0.95 7.87 -7.07
C ALA A 67 1.48 7.19 -8.34
N GLY A 68 0.60 6.56 -9.14
CA GLY A 68 0.93 5.97 -10.43
C GLY A 68 1.34 6.98 -11.50
N ILE A 69 0.83 8.21 -11.45
CA ILE A 69 1.24 9.31 -12.34
C ILE A 69 2.56 9.93 -11.86
N PHE A 70 2.63 10.29 -10.57
CA PHE A 70 3.77 11.01 -10.01
C PHE A 70 5.01 10.12 -9.84
N GLY A 71 4.85 8.82 -9.59
CA GLY A 71 5.94 7.86 -9.40
C GLY A 71 6.93 7.81 -10.58
N PRO A 72 6.49 7.41 -11.78
CA PRO A 72 7.37 7.37 -12.96
C PRO A 72 7.81 8.76 -13.42
N MET A 73 6.97 9.81 -13.23
CA MET A 73 7.33 11.18 -13.57
C MET A 73 8.54 11.67 -12.75
N THR A 74 8.49 11.51 -11.42
CA THR A 74 9.58 11.91 -10.53
C THR A 74 10.81 11.04 -10.73
N ALA A 75 10.66 9.71 -10.85
CA ALA A 75 11.77 8.81 -11.18
C ALA A 75 12.46 9.20 -12.49
N GLY A 76 11.68 9.48 -13.55
CA GLY A 76 12.18 9.89 -14.86
C GLY A 76 12.92 11.24 -14.82
N PHE A 77 12.42 12.21 -14.06
CA PHE A 77 13.11 13.50 -13.88
C PHE A 77 14.46 13.33 -13.19
N ILE A 78 14.51 12.53 -12.12
CA ILE A 78 15.74 12.28 -11.35
C ILE A 78 16.80 11.59 -12.21
N ILE A 79 16.41 10.59 -13.00
CA ILE A 79 17.33 9.88 -13.90
C ILE A 79 17.86 10.83 -14.99
N ARG A 80 17.04 11.76 -15.49
CA ARG A 80 17.48 12.74 -16.50
C ARG A 80 18.52 13.71 -15.98
N GLU A 81 18.36 14.20 -14.76
CA GLU A 81 19.28 15.17 -14.14
C GLU A 81 20.57 14.52 -13.63
N THR A 82 20.47 13.35 -12.99
CA THR A 82 21.64 12.72 -12.34
C THR A 82 22.29 11.59 -13.14
N GLY A 83 21.60 11.04 -14.14
CA GLY A 83 22.03 9.84 -14.86
C GLY A 83 22.08 8.57 -14.00
N ASN A 84 21.73 8.65 -12.72
CA ASN A 84 21.89 7.56 -11.76
C ASN A 84 20.56 6.87 -11.48
N TRP A 85 20.48 5.60 -11.86
CA TRP A 85 19.31 4.75 -11.64
C TRP A 85 19.11 4.35 -10.19
N THR A 86 20.10 4.52 -9.31
CA THR A 86 20.05 4.14 -7.89
C THR A 86 19.18 5.09 -7.06
N LEU A 87 19.19 6.38 -7.39
CA LEU A 87 18.51 7.43 -6.64
C LEU A 87 16.99 7.21 -6.52
N PRO A 88 16.25 6.90 -7.60
CA PRO A 88 14.82 6.58 -7.53
C PRO A 88 14.50 5.42 -6.58
N PHE A 89 15.32 4.36 -6.56
CA PHE A 89 15.11 3.21 -5.67
C PHE A 89 15.38 3.57 -4.21
N LEU A 90 16.39 4.39 -3.94
CA LEU A 90 16.66 4.88 -2.57
C LEU A 90 15.52 5.76 -2.06
N ILE A 91 14.97 6.62 -2.90
CA ILE A 91 13.81 7.45 -2.54
C ILE A 91 12.59 6.56 -2.27
N ALA A 92 12.34 5.55 -3.11
CA ALA A 92 11.27 4.58 -2.88
C ALA A 92 11.46 3.83 -1.54
N ALA A 93 12.70 3.44 -1.21
CA ALA A 93 13.02 2.81 0.07
C ALA A 93 12.78 3.75 1.26
N PHE A 94 13.12 5.04 1.13
CA PHE A 94 12.84 6.04 2.16
C PHE A 94 11.33 6.18 2.42
N PHE A 95 10.52 6.30 1.37
CA PHE A 95 9.06 6.31 1.52
C PHE A 95 8.52 5.00 2.10
N ALA A 96 9.10 3.86 1.74
CA ALA A 96 8.74 2.57 2.32
C ALA A 96 9.03 2.53 3.83
N VAL A 97 10.18 3.05 4.29
CA VAL A 97 10.49 3.18 5.73
C VAL A 97 9.48 4.08 6.43
N ILE A 98 9.16 5.25 5.87
CA ILE A 98 8.13 6.15 6.43
C ILE A 98 6.80 5.41 6.55
N SER A 99 6.39 4.67 5.52
CA SER A 99 5.13 3.91 5.56
C SER A 99 5.12 2.92 6.73
N VAL A 100 6.22 2.18 6.96
CA VAL A 100 6.34 1.24 8.08
C VAL A 100 6.24 1.96 9.41
N LEU A 101 6.90 3.12 9.57
CA LEU A 101 6.83 3.91 10.79
C LEU A 101 5.41 4.41 11.06
N VAL A 102 4.74 4.97 10.05
CA VAL A 102 3.35 5.43 10.16
C VAL A 102 2.43 4.28 10.56
N PHE A 103 2.54 3.12 9.90
CA PHE A 103 1.73 1.96 10.26
C PHE A 103 2.06 1.40 11.64
N TYR A 104 3.33 1.40 12.05
CA TYR A 104 3.73 0.87 13.35
C TYR A 104 3.29 1.76 14.51
N PHE A 105 3.37 3.10 14.36
CA PHE A 105 3.05 4.04 15.43
C PHE A 105 1.59 4.48 15.46
N LEU A 106 0.93 4.62 14.30
CA LEU A 106 -0.43 5.17 14.23
C LEU A 106 -1.52 4.10 14.14
N VAL A 107 -1.21 2.90 13.63
CA VAL A 107 -2.19 1.82 13.51
C VAL A 107 -2.08 0.90 14.72
N VAL A 108 -2.79 1.27 15.78
CA VAL A 108 -3.05 0.38 16.91
C VAL A 108 -4.19 -0.56 16.48
N PRO A 109 -4.00 -1.89 16.47
CA PRO A 109 -5.06 -2.83 16.17
C PRO A 109 -6.11 -2.77 17.28
N ALA A 110 -7.12 -1.93 17.10
CA ALA A 110 -8.30 -1.95 17.96
C ALA A 110 -9.12 -3.20 17.59
N PRO A 111 -9.51 -4.05 18.57
CA PRO A 111 -10.34 -5.21 18.27
C PRO A 111 -11.68 -4.72 17.70
N LEU A 112 -12.05 -5.27 16.54
CA LEU A 112 -13.29 -4.96 15.85
C LEU A 112 -14.47 -5.26 16.77
N LYS A 113 -15.12 -4.21 17.31
CA LYS A 113 -16.46 -4.37 17.86
C LYS A 113 -17.40 -4.59 16.69
N VAL A 114 -17.70 -5.86 16.41
CA VAL A 114 -18.77 -6.30 15.51
C VAL A 114 -20.10 -5.80 16.09
N LYS A 115 -20.40 -4.52 15.91
CA LYS A 115 -21.73 -3.99 16.24
C LYS A 115 -22.63 -4.28 15.06
N GLU A 116 -23.23 -5.47 15.16
CA GLU A 116 -24.46 -5.94 14.52
C GLU A 116 -24.74 -5.37 13.12
N LEU A 117 -24.50 -6.22 12.14
CA LEU A 117 -25.23 -6.24 10.88
C LEU A 117 -26.72 -6.54 11.17
N VAL A 118 -27.47 -5.57 11.72
CA VAL A 118 -28.93 -5.57 11.57
C VAL A 118 -29.19 -5.00 10.17
N PRO A 119 -29.57 -5.82 9.18
CA PRO A 119 -30.07 -5.29 7.92
C PRO A 119 -31.26 -4.38 8.23
N PRO A 120 -31.46 -3.26 7.51
CA PRO A 120 -32.68 -2.49 7.64
C PRO A 120 -33.85 -3.46 7.49
N THR A 121 -34.67 -3.58 8.54
CA THR A 121 -35.91 -4.35 8.53
C THR A 121 -36.66 -3.94 7.27
N VAL A 122 -36.78 -4.86 6.31
CA VAL A 122 -37.68 -4.70 5.19
C VAL A 122 -39.05 -4.46 5.81
N PRO A 123 -39.71 -3.31 5.60
CA PRO A 123 -41.05 -3.13 6.11
C PRO A 123 -41.90 -4.24 5.52
N SER A 124 -42.42 -5.12 6.38
CA SER A 124 -43.40 -6.12 5.95
C SER A 124 -44.55 -5.35 5.33
N LYS A 125 -44.78 -5.56 4.03
CA LYS A 125 -46.07 -5.24 3.44
C LYS A 125 -47.08 -6.16 4.11
N THR A 126 -47.61 -5.73 5.24
CA THR A 126 -48.77 -6.32 5.90
C THR A 126 -49.99 -5.88 5.09
N GLY A 127 -50.79 -6.85 4.69
CA GLY A 127 -51.97 -6.66 3.86
C GLY A 127 -53.04 -5.75 4.47
N GLY A 128 -53.93 -5.31 3.59
CA GLY A 128 -55.08 -4.46 3.82
C GLY A 128 -55.56 -3.92 2.50
#